data_AF-A0A5A8AG75-F1
#
_entry.id   AF-A0A5A8AG75-F1
#
_cell.length_a   1.000
_cell.length_b   1.000
_cell.length_c   1.000
_cell.angle_alpha   90.00
_cell.angle_beta   90.00
_cell.angle_gamma   90.00
#
_symmetry.space_group_name_H-M   'P 1'
#
loop_
_entity.id
_entity.type
_entity.pdbx_description
1 polymer ?
#
loop_
_entity_poly.entity_id
_entity_poly.type
_entity_poly.pdbx_seq_one_letter_code
_entity_poly.pdbx_strand_id
1 'polypeptide(L)'
;MQKINQFNRYLLEKYPTVWNTKIVWMLLAGIVIHLLFFIIGYVSHANPASMQGMSVKNDYFKDGMIFIHLIISVLLIVAWLIMMFRNNAFKNFYPLSRGRLFLQFVQYFVIILISTTFYFSYMAGFKMFVRNKYPDAQMAENVKIINQANAFLSQSLEYYTLDNRIFPGFDELYCETDLDKIDRNKKYFVYYNRVYQYYSLYSKKISRKDRYGNFVFPEGEKRNRLVDTQRGTDVCIYFFKKDVVDMSPYINTTGLTYFNFSEIFYDREGRAGGYTGSSRNNEGDEEYARKNYRQKRSEISRLTAELLKKKDTAELEKLMKKFLDISGQFGIRNNLDAKNWAKMVYAPDDFKVRYFIKKYETSYGEKYDPNNLPEGGTYDYTETVAIDSAAAVVDGVVVNDSVQIRQFNPDIQSQLSLAQYFKNNTTGYYYYSQNLQDFLYNVDVIKSSDFFSENIHIYLWIAFFLSTMVFSFRTTGLKSLLFSIISAGVLTLAIVLISVLFSVSAGRTNTGFFASYLTLFIGSAILLIPLLFMRSVKKIISSVFINLSVNGFTLYVLLIFIIISLHQDQLCNEQNIKVYQCRTIIEVLNFNLSYILLACGFIFMYLYTAVVQKWKAMPQ
;
A
#
# COMPACT_ATOMS: atom_id res chain seq x y z
N MET A 1 -27.34 6.90 41.90
CA MET A 1 -26.62 5.83 42.64
C MET A 1 -27.50 4.65 43.06
N GLN A 2 -28.71 4.83 43.62
CA GLN A 2 -29.58 3.70 44.04
C GLN A 2 -29.92 2.69 42.92
N LYS A 3 -30.26 3.14 41.71
CA LYS A 3 -30.55 2.24 40.57
C LYS A 3 -29.35 1.39 40.13
N ILE A 4 -28.13 1.96 40.17
CA ILE A 4 -26.88 1.24 39.85
C ILE A 4 -26.63 0.13 40.89
N ASN A 5 -26.88 0.41 42.17
CA ASN A 5 -26.72 -0.57 43.24
C ASN A 5 -27.75 -1.70 43.12
N GLN A 6 -29.00 -1.39 42.79
CA GLN A 6 -30.03 -2.40 42.52
C GLN A 6 -29.66 -3.31 41.33
N PHE A 7 -29.17 -2.73 40.23
CA PHE A 7 -28.74 -3.50 39.05
C PHE A 7 -27.50 -4.36 39.34
N ASN A 8 -26.52 -3.83 40.08
CA ASN A 8 -25.37 -4.62 40.51
C ASN A 8 -25.77 -5.79 41.42
N ARG A 9 -26.77 -5.60 42.30
CA ARG A 9 -27.31 -6.67 43.14
C ARG A 9 -28.01 -7.74 42.29
N TYR A 10 -28.82 -7.33 41.33
CA TYR A 10 -29.45 -8.25 40.37
C TYR A 10 -28.43 -9.09 39.60
N LEU A 11 -27.39 -8.46 39.05
CA LEU A 11 -26.32 -9.18 38.33
C LEU A 11 -25.59 -10.16 39.25
N LEU A 12 -25.32 -9.78 40.50
CA LEU A 12 -24.68 -10.67 41.48
C LEU A 12 -25.53 -11.91 41.77
N GLU A 13 -26.84 -11.72 41.97
CA GLU A 13 -27.78 -12.79 42.35
C GLU A 13 -28.13 -13.73 41.18
N LYS A 14 -28.29 -13.19 39.96
CA LYS A 14 -28.79 -13.95 38.79
C LYS A 14 -27.69 -14.31 37.78
N TYR A 15 -26.68 -13.47 37.61
CA TYR A 15 -25.62 -13.63 36.59
C TYR A 15 -24.22 -13.45 37.20
N PRO A 16 -23.79 -14.32 38.13
CA PRO A 16 -22.58 -14.11 38.92
C PRO A 16 -21.30 -14.07 38.07
N THR A 17 -21.25 -14.75 36.92
CA THR A 17 -20.11 -14.67 35.99
C THR A 17 -19.99 -13.28 35.36
N VAL A 18 -21.09 -12.75 34.85
CA VAL A 18 -21.20 -11.39 34.27
C VAL A 18 -20.86 -10.33 35.31
N TRP A 19 -21.37 -10.48 36.53
CA TRP A 19 -21.07 -9.55 37.62
C TRP A 19 -19.59 -9.57 38.02
N ASN A 20 -18.98 -10.75 38.04
CA ASN A 20 -17.60 -10.94 38.50
C ASN A 20 -16.59 -10.39 37.49
N THR A 21 -16.79 -10.64 36.19
CA THR A 21 -15.92 -10.11 35.13
C THR A 21 -16.11 -8.63 34.87
N LYS A 22 -17.17 -8.01 35.42
CA LYS A 22 -17.50 -6.59 35.21
C LYS A 22 -17.74 -6.25 33.73
N ILE A 23 -18.04 -7.24 32.89
CA ILE A 23 -18.17 -7.06 31.43
C ILE A 23 -19.17 -5.98 31.04
N VAL A 24 -20.30 -5.86 31.73
CA VAL A 24 -21.32 -4.84 31.41
C VAL A 24 -20.74 -3.43 31.50
N TRP A 25 -19.97 -3.15 32.57
CA TRP A 25 -19.34 -1.85 32.76
C TRP A 25 -18.20 -1.60 31.78
N MET A 26 -17.43 -2.64 31.44
CA MET A 26 -16.38 -2.55 30.44
C MET A 26 -16.91 -2.30 29.03
N LEU A 27 -18.02 -2.94 28.67
CA LEU A 27 -18.66 -2.71 27.38
C LEU A 27 -19.21 -1.29 27.29
N LEU A 28 -19.86 -0.79 28.34
CA LEU A 28 -20.35 0.60 28.39
C LEU A 28 -19.21 1.61 28.27
N ALA A 29 -18.13 1.43 29.03
CA ALA A 29 -16.95 2.30 28.95
C ALA A 29 -16.29 2.23 27.56
N GLY A 30 -16.14 1.02 27.02
CA GLY A 30 -15.60 0.79 25.68
C GLY A 30 -16.43 1.50 24.60
N ILE A 31 -17.76 1.40 24.64
CA ILE A 31 -18.65 2.08 23.68
C ILE A 31 -18.46 3.60 23.72
N VAL A 32 -18.36 4.19 24.91
CA VAL A 32 -18.13 5.64 25.05
C VAL A 32 -16.79 6.06 24.43
N ILE A 33 -15.73 5.27 24.65
CA ILE A 33 -14.41 5.55 24.06
C ILE A 33 -14.43 5.31 22.55
N HIS A 34 -15.09 4.27 22.06
CA HIS A 34 -15.29 4.06 20.62
C HIS A 34 -16.00 5.26 19.97
N LEU A 35 -17.04 5.81 20.60
CA LEU A 35 -17.73 7.01 20.12
C LEU A 35 -16.77 8.21 20.09
N LEU A 36 -15.94 8.39 21.11
CA LEU A 36 -14.93 9.44 21.15
C LEU A 36 -13.93 9.30 19.99
N PHE A 37 -13.36 8.11 19.77
CA PHE A 37 -12.44 7.86 18.67
C PHE A 37 -13.10 8.05 17.30
N PHE A 38 -14.37 7.69 17.16
CA PHE A 38 -15.15 7.97 15.96
C PHE A 38 -15.25 9.48 15.70
N ILE A 39 -15.60 10.28 16.71
CA ILE A 39 -15.68 11.74 16.59
C ILE A 39 -14.31 12.32 16.22
N ILE A 40 -13.23 11.88 16.89
CA ILE A 40 -11.86 12.30 16.59
C ILE A 40 -11.52 11.99 15.14
N GLY A 41 -11.79 10.78 14.67
CA GLY A 41 -11.56 10.40 13.27
C GLY A 41 -12.38 11.22 12.29
N TYR A 42 -13.62 11.58 12.64
CA TYR A 42 -14.47 12.42 11.80
C TYR A 42 -13.94 13.84 11.63
N VAL A 43 -13.25 14.40 12.64
CA VAL A 43 -12.74 15.78 12.59
C VAL A 43 -11.23 15.89 12.32
N SER A 44 -10.48 14.79 12.37
CA SER A 44 -9.01 14.80 12.31
C SER A 44 -8.46 15.42 11.04
N HIS A 45 -9.19 15.31 9.92
CA HIS A 45 -8.79 15.84 8.61
C HIS A 45 -9.78 16.89 8.08
N ALA A 46 -10.40 17.65 8.98
CA ALA A 46 -11.33 18.72 8.61
C ALA A 46 -10.65 19.83 7.77
N ASN A 47 -9.36 20.07 7.99
CA ASN A 47 -8.55 20.95 7.15
C ASN A 47 -8.09 20.20 5.89
N PRO A 48 -8.43 20.65 4.66
CA PRO A 48 -8.02 19.94 3.45
C PRO A 48 -6.50 19.84 3.27
N ALA A 49 -5.72 20.74 3.88
CA ALA A 49 -4.26 20.65 3.85
C ALA A 49 -3.71 19.36 4.50
N SER A 50 -4.41 18.79 5.49
CA SER A 50 -3.97 17.53 6.10
C SER A 50 -4.20 16.32 5.18
N MET A 51 -4.98 16.47 4.12
CA MET A 51 -5.17 15.42 3.10
C MET A 51 -4.09 15.43 2.01
N GLN A 52 -3.17 16.40 2.02
CA GLN A 52 -2.16 16.58 0.98
C GLN A 52 -0.84 15.82 1.27
N GLY A 53 -0.73 15.15 2.42
CA GLY A 53 0.45 14.38 2.81
C GLY A 53 0.52 13.01 2.13
N MET A 54 1.68 12.38 2.18
CA MET A 54 1.85 11.03 1.62
C MET A 54 1.21 9.96 2.53
N SER A 55 0.24 9.24 1.97
CA SER A 55 -0.39 8.07 2.60
C SER A 55 -1.09 8.40 3.93
N VAL A 56 -2.02 9.36 3.86
CA VAL A 56 -2.81 9.88 5.01
C VAL A 56 -3.59 8.80 5.77
N LYS A 57 -3.88 7.66 5.12
CA LYS A 57 -4.45 6.46 5.77
C LYS A 57 -3.61 6.00 6.98
N ASN A 58 -2.30 6.25 6.95
CA ASN A 58 -1.36 5.80 7.97
C ASN A 58 -1.13 6.82 9.10
N ASP A 59 -1.72 8.01 9.04
CA ASP A 59 -1.46 9.10 9.99
C ASP A 59 -1.85 8.71 11.41
N TYR A 60 -2.85 7.83 11.56
CA TYR A 60 -3.18 7.23 12.86
C TYR A 60 -1.97 6.60 13.57
N PHE A 61 -1.07 5.98 12.81
CA PHE A 61 0.12 5.30 13.32
C PHE A 61 1.34 6.22 13.37
N LYS A 62 1.42 7.23 12.50
CA LYS A 62 2.56 8.15 12.40
C LYS A 62 2.48 9.32 13.38
N ASP A 63 1.30 9.92 13.53
CA ASP A 63 1.12 11.20 14.24
C ASP A 63 0.84 11.03 15.74
N GLY A 64 1.17 9.86 16.28
CA GLY A 64 1.07 9.56 17.71
C GLY A 64 -0.33 9.26 18.25
N MET A 65 -1.38 9.29 17.42
CA MET A 65 -2.73 8.87 17.81
C MET A 65 -2.76 7.41 18.32
N ILE A 66 -1.92 6.55 17.76
CA ILE A 66 -1.71 5.20 18.25
C ILE A 66 -1.21 5.17 19.71
N PHE A 67 -0.35 6.10 20.14
CA PHE A 67 0.12 6.14 21.53
C PHE A 67 -1.01 6.53 22.49
N ILE A 68 -1.85 7.50 22.11
CA ILE A 68 -3.04 7.87 22.89
C ILE A 68 -3.98 6.68 23.01
N HIS A 69 -4.24 5.96 21.91
CA HIS A 69 -4.99 4.70 21.93
C HIS A 69 -4.38 3.71 22.92
N LEU A 70 -3.08 3.39 22.78
CA LEU A 70 -2.42 2.42 23.64
C LEU A 70 -2.49 2.80 25.13
N ILE A 71 -2.29 4.08 25.48
CA ILE A 71 -2.40 4.56 26.86
C ILE A 71 -3.83 4.34 27.38
N ILE A 72 -4.85 4.73 26.64
CA ILE A 72 -6.25 4.55 27.04
C ILE A 72 -6.58 3.06 27.20
N SER A 73 -6.18 2.21 26.25
CA SER A 73 -6.36 0.76 26.32
C SER A 73 -5.71 0.15 27.56
N VAL A 74 -4.44 0.51 27.84
CA VAL A 74 -3.71 0.01 28.99
C VAL A 74 -4.37 0.45 30.29
N LEU A 75 -4.74 1.73 30.43
CA LEU A 75 -5.42 2.24 31.63
C LEU A 75 -6.77 1.54 31.85
N LEU A 76 -7.54 1.36 30.77
CA LEU A 76 -8.84 0.69 30.82
C LEU A 76 -8.70 -0.78 31.25
N ILE A 77 -7.74 -1.51 30.67
CA ILE A 77 -7.45 -2.91 31.01
C ILE A 77 -6.91 -3.02 32.45
N VAL A 78 -6.00 -2.15 32.88
CA VAL A 78 -5.45 -2.17 34.25
C VAL A 78 -6.54 -1.87 35.28
N ALA A 79 -7.36 -0.83 35.05
CA ALA A 79 -8.48 -0.51 35.93
C ALA A 79 -9.47 -1.69 36.03
N TRP A 80 -9.77 -2.31 34.89
CA TRP A 80 -10.59 -3.52 34.84
C TRP A 80 -10.00 -4.68 35.65
N LEU A 81 -8.72 -4.98 35.46
CA LEU A 81 -8.03 -6.05 36.19
C LEU A 81 -8.07 -5.79 37.70
N ILE A 82 -7.83 -4.55 38.15
CA ILE A 82 -7.94 -4.17 39.57
C ILE A 82 -9.37 -4.43 40.09
N MET A 83 -10.40 -3.95 39.37
CA MET A 83 -11.79 -4.13 39.76
C MET A 83 -12.21 -5.61 39.81
N MET A 84 -11.76 -6.40 38.85
CA MET A 84 -12.04 -7.83 38.76
C MET A 84 -11.32 -8.63 39.85
N PHE A 85 -10.06 -8.29 40.16
CA PHE A 85 -9.27 -8.99 41.18
C PHE A 85 -9.61 -8.61 42.61
N ARG A 86 -10.17 -7.41 42.84
CA ARG A 86 -10.65 -6.98 44.17
C ARG A 86 -11.72 -7.93 44.73
N ASN A 87 -12.58 -8.49 43.87
CA ASN A 87 -13.63 -9.43 44.26
C ASN A 87 -13.30 -10.85 43.77
N ASN A 88 -12.20 -11.42 44.26
CA ASN A 88 -11.74 -12.72 43.79
C ASN A 88 -12.55 -13.88 44.40
N ALA A 89 -13.74 -14.16 43.83
CA ALA A 89 -14.58 -15.29 44.22
C ALA A 89 -13.86 -16.66 44.15
N PHE A 90 -12.71 -16.74 43.49
CA PHE A 90 -11.87 -17.94 43.42
C PHE A 90 -10.97 -18.18 44.63
N LYS A 91 -10.80 -17.21 45.53
CA LYS A 91 -10.13 -17.45 46.82
C LYS A 91 -11.02 -18.25 47.80
N ASN A 92 -12.33 -18.31 47.54
CA ASN A 92 -13.29 -19.02 48.38
C ASN A 92 -13.96 -20.14 47.58
N PHE A 93 -13.30 -21.31 47.45
CA PHE A 93 -13.81 -22.64 47.02
C PHE A 93 -15.16 -22.74 46.27
N TYR A 94 -15.48 -21.85 45.33
CA TYR A 94 -16.73 -21.92 44.58
C TYR A 94 -16.58 -22.98 43.48
N PRO A 95 -17.40 -24.05 43.47
CA PRO A 95 -17.36 -25.03 42.41
C PRO A 95 -17.85 -24.36 41.11
N LEU A 96 -16.93 -24.14 40.18
CA LEU A 96 -17.23 -23.60 38.85
C LEU A 96 -17.29 -24.74 37.86
N SER A 97 -18.37 -24.76 37.07
CA SER A 97 -18.54 -25.71 35.97
C SER A 97 -17.61 -25.35 34.80
N ARG A 98 -17.33 -26.34 33.95
CA ARG A 98 -16.50 -26.19 32.73
C ARG A 98 -17.02 -25.06 31.83
N GLY A 99 -18.33 -25.06 31.57
CA GLY A 99 -18.97 -24.02 30.78
C GLY A 99 -18.83 -22.62 31.39
N ARG A 100 -18.88 -22.48 32.72
CA ARG A 100 -18.65 -21.18 33.38
C ARG A 100 -17.21 -20.71 33.26
N LEU A 101 -16.22 -21.60 33.28
CA LEU A 101 -14.81 -21.27 33.05
C LEU A 101 -14.59 -20.80 31.61
N PHE A 102 -15.12 -21.53 30.63
CA PHE A 102 -15.03 -21.14 29.23
C PHE A 102 -15.73 -19.79 28.97
N LEU A 103 -16.93 -19.59 29.52
CA LEU A 103 -17.64 -18.33 29.36
C LEU A 103 -16.87 -17.15 29.97
N GLN A 104 -16.15 -17.34 31.08
CA GLN A 104 -15.28 -16.30 31.62
C GLN A 104 -14.13 -15.97 30.67
N PHE A 105 -13.49 -16.97 30.06
CA PHE A 105 -12.47 -16.74 29.03
C PHE A 105 -13.03 -15.93 27.85
N VAL A 106 -14.21 -16.29 27.34
CA VAL A 106 -14.88 -15.54 26.27
C VAL A 106 -15.20 -14.10 26.71
N GLN A 107 -15.61 -13.89 27.96
CA GLN A 107 -15.82 -12.55 28.50
C GLN A 107 -14.52 -11.73 28.55
N TYR A 108 -13.39 -12.34 28.94
CA TYR A 108 -12.08 -11.67 28.91
C TYR A 108 -11.72 -11.26 27.48
N PHE A 109 -11.95 -12.16 26.52
CA PHE A 109 -11.73 -11.90 25.10
C PHE A 109 -12.52 -10.71 24.60
N VAL A 110 -13.83 -10.68 24.87
CA VAL A 110 -14.70 -9.57 24.46
C VAL A 110 -14.27 -8.24 25.12
N ILE A 111 -13.92 -8.26 26.42
CA ILE A 111 -13.47 -7.06 27.14
C ILE A 111 -12.16 -6.52 26.55
N ILE A 112 -11.19 -7.38 26.29
CA ILE A 112 -9.92 -6.95 25.73
C ILE A 112 -10.12 -6.48 24.30
N LEU A 113 -10.91 -7.20 23.49
CA LEU A 113 -11.19 -6.81 22.11
C LEU A 113 -11.83 -5.43 22.03
N ILE A 114 -12.88 -5.13 22.81
CA ILE A 114 -13.47 -3.78 22.81
C ILE A 114 -12.50 -2.72 23.33
N SER A 115 -11.54 -3.11 24.19
CA SER A 115 -10.58 -2.17 24.77
C SER A 115 -9.39 -1.86 23.86
N THR A 116 -9.16 -2.65 22.81
CA THR A 116 -7.99 -2.51 21.92
C THR A 116 -8.37 -2.12 20.48
N THR A 117 -9.65 -1.98 20.16
CA THR A 117 -10.12 -1.85 18.77
C THR A 117 -10.56 -0.43 18.39
N PHE A 118 -10.13 0.60 19.14
CA PHE A 118 -10.54 1.98 18.90
C PHE A 118 -10.11 2.54 17.53
N TYR A 119 -9.05 1.97 16.94
CA TYR A 119 -8.62 2.24 15.56
C TYR A 119 -9.76 2.14 14.54
N PHE A 120 -10.62 1.11 14.65
CA PHE A 120 -11.70 0.91 13.68
C PHE A 120 -12.75 2.01 13.77
N SER A 121 -13.05 2.50 14.98
CA SER A 121 -13.97 3.63 15.16
C SER A 121 -13.39 4.91 14.59
N TYR A 122 -12.10 5.18 14.82
CA TYR A 122 -11.41 6.31 14.21
C TYR A 122 -11.48 6.25 12.67
N MET A 123 -11.10 5.12 12.08
CA MET A 123 -11.11 4.97 10.61
C MET A 123 -12.52 5.03 10.04
N ALA A 124 -13.53 4.52 10.74
CA ALA A 124 -14.93 4.66 10.34
C ALA A 124 -15.37 6.13 10.33
N GLY A 125 -15.02 6.90 11.37
CA GLY A 125 -15.28 8.34 11.43
C GLY A 125 -14.60 9.09 10.29
N PHE A 126 -13.32 8.81 10.06
CA PHE A 126 -12.54 9.45 9.00
C PHE A 126 -13.09 9.14 7.60
N LYS A 127 -13.40 7.87 7.34
CA LYS A 127 -14.02 7.46 6.07
C LYS A 127 -15.38 8.10 5.86
N MET A 128 -16.19 8.24 6.92
CA MET A 128 -17.47 8.93 6.84
C MET A 128 -17.31 10.42 6.54
N PHE A 129 -16.36 11.10 7.18
CA PHE A 129 -16.03 12.49 6.87
C PHE A 129 -15.66 12.66 5.40
N VAL A 130 -14.73 11.87 4.87
CA VAL A 130 -14.28 11.96 3.47
C VAL A 130 -15.43 11.71 2.49
N ARG A 131 -16.29 10.72 2.75
CA ARG A 131 -17.47 10.44 1.92
C ARG A 131 -18.46 11.59 1.88
N ASN A 132 -18.68 12.26 3.01
CA ASN A 132 -19.61 13.38 3.12
C ASN A 132 -19.03 14.67 2.53
N LYS A 133 -17.75 14.95 2.81
CA LYS A 133 -17.07 16.18 2.41
C LYS A 133 -16.74 16.21 0.92
N TYR A 134 -16.44 15.05 0.33
CA TYR A 134 -16.03 14.91 -1.07
C TYR A 134 -16.90 13.88 -1.79
N PRO A 135 -18.13 14.21 -2.22
CA PRO A 135 -19.00 13.28 -2.93
C PRO A 135 -18.40 12.79 -4.26
N ASP A 136 -18.61 11.51 -4.61
CA ASP A 136 -17.97 10.88 -5.77
C ASP A 136 -18.31 11.57 -7.11
N ALA A 137 -19.56 12.00 -7.30
CA ALA A 137 -19.99 12.70 -8.51
C ALA A 137 -19.25 14.04 -8.69
N GLN A 138 -19.15 14.82 -7.61
CA GLN A 138 -18.43 16.10 -7.64
C GLN A 138 -16.93 15.88 -7.84
N MET A 139 -16.34 14.88 -7.19
CA MET A 139 -14.91 14.57 -7.38
C MET A 139 -14.60 14.12 -8.80
N ALA A 140 -15.48 13.34 -9.45
CA ALA A 140 -15.31 12.97 -10.85
C ALA A 140 -15.34 14.18 -11.79
N GLU A 141 -16.24 15.13 -11.56
CA GLU A 141 -16.27 16.40 -12.31
C GLU A 141 -15.02 17.24 -12.06
N ASN A 142 -14.57 17.35 -10.81
CA ASN A 142 -13.35 18.06 -10.44
C ASN A 142 -12.13 17.47 -11.13
N VAL A 143 -11.98 16.14 -11.11
CA VAL A 143 -10.88 15.42 -11.79
C VAL A 143 -10.91 15.67 -13.30
N LYS A 144 -12.09 15.73 -13.92
CA LYS A 144 -12.22 16.07 -15.35
C LYS A 144 -11.68 17.48 -15.65
N ILE A 145 -12.06 18.47 -14.85
CA ILE A 145 -11.58 19.85 -14.98
C ILE A 145 -10.06 19.92 -14.76
N ILE A 146 -9.56 19.23 -13.73
CA ILE A 146 -8.14 19.14 -13.40
C ILE A 146 -7.34 18.55 -14.57
N ASN A 147 -7.76 17.41 -15.11
CA ASN A 147 -7.10 16.78 -16.26
C ASN A 147 -7.10 17.69 -17.50
N GLN A 148 -8.19 18.42 -17.75
CA GLN A 148 -8.26 19.37 -18.87
C GLN A 148 -7.33 20.58 -18.68
N ALA A 149 -7.25 21.12 -17.47
CA ALA A 149 -6.44 22.30 -17.17
C ALA A 149 -4.94 21.97 -17.01
N ASN A 150 -4.58 20.72 -16.69
CA ASN A 150 -3.20 20.28 -16.47
C ASN A 150 -2.28 20.59 -17.65
N ALA A 151 -2.81 20.51 -18.87
CA ALA A 151 -2.09 20.89 -20.09
C ALA A 151 -1.45 22.28 -19.99
N PHE A 152 -2.03 23.18 -19.21
CA PHE A 152 -1.63 24.57 -19.15
C PHE A 152 -0.73 24.94 -17.97
N LEU A 153 -0.46 24.01 -17.04
CA LEU A 153 0.40 24.27 -15.88
C LEU A 153 1.88 24.44 -16.24
N SER A 154 2.35 23.86 -17.35
CA SER A 154 3.73 24.01 -17.86
C SER A 154 4.83 23.88 -16.79
N GLN A 155 4.76 22.83 -15.96
CA GLN A 155 5.75 22.57 -14.90
C GLN A 155 6.88 21.61 -15.30
N SER A 156 6.73 20.92 -16.43
CA SER A 156 7.74 20.04 -17.03
C SER A 156 7.72 20.22 -18.54
N LEU A 157 8.88 20.49 -19.15
CA LEU A 157 8.98 20.67 -20.60
C LEU A 157 8.72 19.37 -21.38
N GLU A 158 9.00 18.23 -20.76
CA GLU A 158 8.87 16.89 -21.37
C GLU A 158 7.45 16.66 -21.89
N TYR A 159 6.43 17.13 -21.18
CA TYR A 159 5.04 16.91 -21.58
C TYR A 159 4.60 17.68 -22.83
N TYR A 160 5.46 18.52 -23.39
CA TYR A 160 5.17 19.38 -24.53
C TYR A 160 6.00 19.06 -25.76
N THR A 161 6.77 17.97 -25.72
CA THR A 161 7.59 17.48 -26.85
C THR A 161 6.79 16.58 -27.78
N LEU A 162 7.27 16.44 -29.01
CA LEU A 162 6.51 15.79 -30.10
C LEU A 162 6.18 14.31 -29.86
N ASP A 163 6.99 13.61 -29.07
CA ASP A 163 6.76 12.22 -28.65
C ASP A 163 5.54 12.06 -27.73
N ASN A 164 5.10 13.14 -27.07
CA ASN A 164 3.87 13.15 -26.26
C ASN A 164 2.61 13.44 -27.08
N ARG A 165 2.76 13.80 -28.37
CA ARG A 165 1.61 14.10 -29.23
C ARG A 165 0.87 12.83 -29.62
N ILE A 166 -0.43 12.80 -29.33
CA ILE A 166 -1.31 11.65 -29.62
C ILE A 166 -2.43 12.02 -30.61
N PHE A 167 -2.83 13.30 -30.68
CA PHE A 167 -3.88 13.77 -31.58
C PHE A 167 -3.38 14.85 -32.58
N PRO A 168 -3.90 14.90 -33.83
CA PRO A 168 -4.76 13.91 -34.48
C PRO A 168 -3.96 12.78 -35.15
N GLY A 169 -4.37 11.53 -34.97
CA GLY A 169 -3.85 10.38 -35.73
C GLY A 169 -2.43 9.90 -35.37
N PHE A 170 -1.89 10.30 -34.21
CA PHE A 170 -0.63 9.78 -33.68
C PHE A 170 -0.86 8.58 -32.74
N ASP A 171 -2.09 8.33 -32.34
CA ASP A 171 -2.53 7.29 -31.41
C ASP A 171 -2.42 5.86 -31.95
N GLU A 172 -2.07 5.68 -33.22
CA GLU A 172 -1.75 4.36 -33.79
C GLU A 172 -0.26 4.21 -34.15
N LEU A 173 0.50 5.30 -34.06
CA LEU A 173 1.91 5.35 -34.45
C LEU A 173 2.83 5.08 -33.26
N TYR A 174 4.05 4.65 -33.57
CA TYR A 174 5.17 4.62 -32.64
C TYR A 174 6.12 5.76 -32.96
N CYS A 175 6.51 6.54 -31.94
CA CYS A 175 7.52 7.57 -32.07
C CYS A 175 8.88 6.99 -31.66
N GLU A 176 9.79 6.81 -32.62
CA GLU A 176 11.18 6.48 -32.35
C GLU A 176 11.96 7.74 -31.99
N THR A 177 12.71 7.67 -30.90
CA THR A 177 13.59 8.75 -30.42
C THR A 177 15.05 8.31 -30.25
N ASP A 178 15.31 7.01 -30.36
CA ASP A 178 16.66 6.44 -30.33
C ASP A 178 17.41 6.76 -31.63
N LEU A 179 18.47 7.58 -31.53
CA LEU A 179 19.23 8.11 -32.66
C LEU A 179 19.79 7.00 -33.57
N ASP A 180 20.20 5.86 -33.00
CA ASP A 180 20.76 4.73 -33.75
C ASP A 180 19.69 4.02 -34.60
N LYS A 181 18.41 4.24 -34.29
CA LYS A 181 17.27 3.59 -34.94
C LYS A 181 16.52 4.49 -35.92
N ILE A 182 16.92 5.76 -36.06
CA ILE A 182 16.32 6.71 -37.00
C ILE A 182 16.84 6.45 -38.42
N ASP A 183 15.93 6.23 -39.36
CA ASP A 183 16.24 6.19 -40.78
C ASP A 183 16.39 7.60 -41.35
N ARG A 184 17.65 8.03 -41.54
CA ARG A 184 18.01 9.37 -42.04
C ARG A 184 17.61 9.63 -43.48
N ASN A 185 17.29 8.59 -44.26
CA ASN A 185 16.85 8.73 -45.64
C ASN A 185 15.33 8.94 -45.75
N LYS A 186 14.61 8.85 -44.62
CA LYS A 186 13.17 9.08 -44.53
C LYS A 186 12.87 10.33 -43.72
N LYS A 187 11.60 10.75 -43.69
CA LYS A 187 11.19 11.92 -42.91
C LYS A 187 11.47 11.69 -41.42
N TYR A 188 12.09 12.68 -40.78
CA TYR A 188 12.22 12.81 -39.34
C TYR A 188 12.04 14.27 -38.94
N PHE A 189 11.81 14.52 -37.65
CA PHE A 189 11.65 15.84 -37.06
C PHE A 189 12.75 16.07 -36.04
N VAL A 190 13.25 17.30 -35.94
CA VAL A 190 14.33 17.65 -35.02
C VAL A 190 13.94 18.88 -34.21
N TYR A 191 14.24 18.85 -32.92
CA TYR A 191 14.14 20.00 -32.03
C TYR A 191 15.29 19.98 -31.02
N TYR A 192 16.24 20.91 -31.18
CA TYR A 192 17.49 20.95 -30.42
C TYR A 192 18.21 19.58 -30.45
N ASN A 193 18.22 18.84 -29.34
CA ASN A 193 18.84 17.52 -29.22
C ASN A 193 17.87 16.34 -29.37
N ARG A 194 16.61 16.59 -29.73
CA ARG A 194 15.57 15.57 -29.85
C ARG A 194 15.25 15.28 -31.30
N VAL A 195 15.22 14.01 -31.66
CA VAL A 195 14.88 13.53 -32.99
C VAL A 195 13.66 12.62 -32.87
N TYR A 196 12.70 12.79 -33.78
CA TYR A 196 11.45 12.03 -33.78
C TYR A 196 11.21 11.43 -35.16
N GLN A 197 10.90 10.14 -35.21
CA GLN A 197 10.45 9.48 -36.43
C GLN A 197 9.26 8.58 -36.15
N TYR A 198 8.17 8.79 -36.87
CA TYR A 198 6.91 8.08 -36.65
C TYR A 198 6.81 6.86 -37.55
N TYR A 199 6.49 5.71 -36.95
CA TYR A 199 6.29 4.45 -37.65
C TYR A 199 4.85 3.96 -37.49
N SER A 200 4.28 3.50 -38.59
CA SER A 200 3.12 2.59 -38.54
C SER A 200 3.56 1.24 -38.00
N LEU A 201 2.63 0.50 -37.38
CA LEU A 201 2.91 -0.79 -36.76
C LEU A 201 2.21 -1.93 -37.50
N TYR A 202 2.81 -3.12 -37.45
CA TYR A 202 2.12 -4.38 -37.72
C TYR A 202 2.39 -5.36 -36.58
N SER A 203 1.51 -6.35 -36.41
CA SER A 203 1.64 -7.32 -35.34
C SER A 203 1.78 -8.76 -35.85
N LYS A 204 2.49 -9.59 -35.07
CA LYS A 204 2.59 -11.05 -35.28
C LYS A 204 2.14 -11.77 -34.01
N LYS A 205 1.23 -12.71 -34.18
CA LYS A 205 0.63 -13.50 -33.12
C LYS A 205 1.34 -14.86 -33.01
N ILE A 206 1.88 -15.21 -31.85
CA ILE A 206 2.62 -16.45 -31.59
C ILE A 206 1.98 -17.21 -30.42
N SER A 207 1.63 -18.47 -30.63
CA SER A 207 1.18 -19.39 -29.57
C SER A 207 2.24 -20.41 -29.14
N ARG A 208 3.31 -20.60 -29.93
CA ARG A 208 4.36 -21.58 -29.67
C ARG A 208 5.26 -21.14 -28.52
N LYS A 209 5.49 -22.04 -27.56
CA LYS A 209 6.41 -21.86 -26.43
C LYS A 209 7.65 -22.73 -26.58
N ASP A 210 8.79 -22.26 -26.06
CA ASP A 210 10.04 -23.00 -25.97
C ASP A 210 10.04 -24.01 -24.81
N ARG A 211 11.13 -24.79 -24.68
CA ARG A 211 11.29 -25.80 -23.62
C ARG A 211 11.27 -25.24 -22.19
N TYR A 212 11.38 -23.92 -22.03
CA TYR A 212 11.36 -23.21 -20.75
C TYR A 212 10.01 -22.52 -20.47
N GLY A 213 9.05 -22.67 -21.39
CA GLY A 213 7.71 -22.11 -21.33
C GLY A 213 7.59 -20.67 -21.84
N ASN A 214 8.60 -20.12 -22.51
CA ASN A 214 8.56 -18.75 -23.05
C ASN A 214 8.04 -18.75 -24.50
N PHE A 215 7.27 -17.74 -24.89
CA PHE A 215 6.87 -17.58 -26.30
C PHE A 215 8.09 -17.37 -27.21
N VAL A 216 8.12 -18.13 -28.30
CA VAL A 216 9.20 -18.05 -29.29
C VAL A 216 9.11 -16.72 -30.04
N PHE A 217 10.24 -16.08 -30.29
CA PHE A 217 10.27 -14.85 -31.09
C PHE A 217 9.85 -15.15 -32.55
N PRO A 218 9.03 -14.31 -33.20
CA PRO A 218 8.54 -14.57 -34.55
C PRO A 218 9.67 -14.81 -35.56
N GLU A 219 9.58 -15.91 -36.32
CA GLU A 219 10.57 -16.27 -37.35
C GLU A 219 10.62 -15.21 -38.47
N GLY A 220 11.83 -14.91 -38.95
CA GLY A 220 12.06 -13.92 -40.01
C GLY A 220 11.99 -12.45 -39.56
N GLU A 221 11.59 -12.17 -38.32
CA GLU A 221 11.57 -10.83 -37.77
C GLU A 221 12.92 -10.42 -37.19
N LYS A 222 13.21 -9.11 -37.22
CA LYS A 222 14.43 -8.55 -36.64
C LYS A 222 14.12 -7.88 -35.30
N ARG A 223 14.93 -8.17 -34.28
CA ARG A 223 14.76 -7.60 -32.94
C ARG A 223 14.81 -6.06 -32.91
N ASN A 224 15.59 -5.43 -33.77
CA ASN A 224 15.68 -3.97 -33.86
C ASN A 224 14.42 -3.28 -34.41
N ARG A 225 13.47 -4.03 -34.99
CA ARG A 225 12.16 -3.52 -35.41
C ARG A 225 11.08 -3.69 -34.34
N LEU A 226 11.35 -4.46 -33.29
CA LEU A 226 10.38 -4.69 -32.22
C LEU A 226 10.11 -3.39 -31.46
N VAL A 227 8.84 -3.10 -31.23
CA VAL A 227 8.36 -1.92 -30.50
C VAL A 227 7.82 -2.33 -29.14
N ASP A 228 6.88 -3.27 -29.12
CA ASP A 228 6.23 -3.74 -27.90
C ASP A 228 5.89 -5.23 -28.03
N THR A 229 5.64 -5.87 -26.90
CA THR A 229 5.23 -7.27 -26.79
C THR A 229 4.10 -7.39 -25.77
N GLN A 230 2.94 -7.86 -26.22
CA GLN A 230 1.78 -8.15 -25.38
C GLN A 230 1.70 -9.65 -25.15
N ARG A 231 1.94 -10.08 -23.91
CA ARG A 231 1.87 -11.50 -23.53
C ARG A 231 0.49 -11.78 -22.97
N GLY A 232 -0.11 -12.86 -23.41
CA GLY A 232 -1.29 -13.46 -22.81
C GLY A 232 -1.04 -14.94 -22.54
N THR A 233 -1.99 -15.60 -21.86
CA THR A 233 -1.84 -16.97 -21.35
C THR A 233 -1.41 -17.98 -22.41
N ASP A 234 -2.06 -17.93 -23.59
CA ASP A 234 -1.85 -18.89 -24.67
C ASP A 234 -1.20 -18.27 -25.92
N VAL A 235 -1.07 -16.95 -25.94
CA VAL A 235 -0.63 -16.22 -27.12
C VAL A 235 0.16 -14.97 -26.73
N CYS A 236 1.26 -14.71 -27.43
CA CYS A 236 1.99 -13.47 -27.40
C CYS A 236 1.85 -12.71 -28.74
N ILE A 237 1.56 -11.42 -28.68
CA ILE A 237 1.49 -10.52 -29.83
C ILE A 237 2.72 -9.60 -29.81
N TYR A 238 3.52 -9.66 -30.87
CA TYR A 238 4.69 -8.79 -31.07
C TYR A 238 4.34 -7.67 -32.04
N PHE A 239 4.65 -6.43 -31.69
CA PHE A 239 4.43 -5.25 -32.54
C PHE A 239 5.75 -4.77 -33.15
N PHE A 240 5.77 -4.56 -34.45
CA PHE A 240 6.96 -4.21 -35.21
C PHE A 240 6.77 -2.93 -36.02
N LYS A 241 7.85 -2.14 -36.14
CA LYS A 241 7.93 -0.97 -37.03
C LYS A 241 7.71 -1.40 -38.47
N LYS A 242 6.69 -0.85 -39.16
CA LYS A 242 6.38 -1.12 -40.57
C LYS A 242 7.04 -0.08 -41.48
N ASP A 243 6.37 1.05 -41.69
CA ASP A 243 6.75 2.14 -42.60
C ASP A 243 6.80 3.47 -41.84
N VAL A 244 7.75 4.33 -42.20
CA VAL A 244 7.81 5.72 -41.69
C VAL A 244 6.64 6.50 -42.27
N VAL A 245 5.92 7.20 -41.40
CA VAL A 245 4.75 8.00 -41.75
C VAL A 245 5.15 9.48 -41.70
N ASP A 246 4.91 10.21 -42.78
CA ASP A 246 5.15 11.65 -42.82
C ASP A 246 4.02 12.41 -42.11
N MET A 247 4.32 12.88 -40.90
CA MET A 247 3.38 13.64 -40.07
C MET A 247 3.48 15.17 -40.29
N SER A 248 4.20 15.63 -41.32
CA SER A 248 4.32 17.07 -41.64
C SER A 248 2.97 17.79 -41.79
N PRO A 249 1.90 17.19 -42.37
CA PRO A 249 0.59 17.84 -42.46
C PRO A 249 -0.04 18.21 -41.10
N TYR A 250 0.39 17.55 -40.02
CA TYR A 250 -0.12 17.77 -38.68
C TYR A 250 0.86 18.54 -37.80
N ILE A 251 2.15 18.61 -38.14
CA ILE A 251 3.22 19.23 -37.35
C ILE A 251 3.55 20.62 -37.89
N ASN A 252 2.92 21.64 -37.31
CA ASN A 252 3.20 23.05 -37.63
C ASN A 252 4.53 23.54 -37.06
N THR A 253 4.98 22.95 -35.94
CA THR A 253 6.25 23.28 -35.29
C THR A 253 6.80 22.05 -34.57
N THR A 254 8.12 21.90 -34.54
CA THR A 254 8.81 20.85 -33.78
C THR A 254 9.14 21.24 -32.35
N GLY A 255 8.96 22.52 -31.99
CA GLY A 255 9.21 23.03 -30.65
C GLY A 255 8.14 22.66 -29.62
N LEU A 256 8.34 23.10 -28.38
CA LEU A 256 7.41 22.87 -27.27
C LEU A 256 6.08 23.56 -27.54
N THR A 257 4.98 22.80 -27.60
CA THR A 257 3.64 23.34 -27.82
C THR A 257 2.59 22.62 -26.99
N TYR A 258 1.55 23.35 -26.57
CA TYR A 258 0.41 22.78 -25.87
C TYR A 258 -0.37 21.75 -26.71
N PHE A 259 -0.22 21.76 -28.05
CA PHE A 259 -0.79 20.72 -28.92
C PHE A 259 -0.14 19.34 -28.75
N ASN A 260 1.06 19.26 -28.19
CA ASN A 260 1.75 18.00 -27.95
C ASN A 260 1.35 17.35 -26.62
N PHE A 261 0.58 18.04 -25.78
CA PHE A 261 0.24 17.55 -24.44
C PHE A 261 -0.76 16.40 -24.48
N SER A 262 -0.53 15.36 -23.67
CA SER A 262 -1.44 14.23 -23.52
C SER A 262 -1.42 13.57 -22.14
N GLU A 263 -0.76 14.19 -21.14
CA GLU A 263 -0.63 13.59 -19.81
C GLU A 263 -1.92 13.63 -18.99
N ILE A 264 -2.19 12.52 -18.30
CA ILE A 264 -3.29 12.41 -17.36
C ILE A 264 -2.78 12.86 -15.99
N PHE A 265 -3.38 13.91 -15.43
CA PHE A 265 -3.00 14.40 -14.10
C PHE A 265 -3.39 13.43 -12.99
N TYR A 266 -4.62 12.91 -13.06
CA TYR A 266 -5.14 11.97 -12.08
C TYR A 266 -6.17 11.02 -12.71
N ASP A 267 -5.99 9.72 -12.48
CA ASP A 267 -6.93 8.68 -12.87
C ASP A 267 -7.04 7.63 -11.76
N ARG A 268 -8.25 7.45 -11.24
CA ARG A 268 -8.56 6.49 -10.18
C ARG A 268 -8.29 5.05 -10.62
N GLU A 269 -8.50 4.74 -11.90
CA GLU A 269 -8.31 3.38 -12.44
C GLU A 269 -6.83 3.08 -12.73
N GLY A 270 -6.04 4.08 -13.15
CA GLY A 270 -4.63 3.93 -13.52
C GLY A 270 -3.66 3.70 -12.36
N ARG A 271 -3.90 4.29 -11.17
CA ARG A 271 -3.02 4.09 -9.99
C ARG A 271 -3.28 2.80 -9.20
N ALA A 272 -4.31 2.01 -9.55
CA ALA A 272 -4.50 0.67 -9.00
C ALA A 272 -3.36 -0.31 -9.36
N GLY A 273 -2.49 0.05 -10.33
CA GLY A 273 -1.29 -0.72 -10.68
C GLY A 273 0.04 -0.18 -10.14
N GLY A 274 0.07 1.02 -9.53
CA GLY A 274 1.34 1.74 -9.28
C GLY A 274 1.98 1.53 -7.91
N TYR A 275 1.21 1.27 -6.85
CA TYR A 275 1.74 1.17 -5.47
C TYR A 275 1.06 0.15 -4.57
N THR A 276 0.08 -0.61 -5.06
CA THR A 276 -0.40 -1.80 -4.34
C THR A 276 0.48 -2.97 -4.74
N GLY A 277 1.36 -3.38 -3.83
CA GLY A 277 2.09 -4.65 -3.87
C GLY A 277 1.19 -5.88 -3.78
N SER A 278 0.13 -5.94 -4.58
CA SER A 278 -0.63 -7.15 -4.84
C SER A 278 -0.25 -7.64 -6.23
N SER A 279 0.75 -8.52 -6.26
CA SER A 279 1.08 -9.40 -7.38
C SER A 279 -0.12 -10.31 -7.71
N ARG A 280 -1.10 -9.75 -8.41
CA ARG A 280 -2.05 -10.52 -9.21
C ARG A 280 -1.80 -10.16 -10.66
N ASN A 281 -0.74 -10.76 -11.18
CA ASN A 281 -0.39 -10.80 -12.59
C ASN A 281 -1.50 -11.56 -13.33
N ASN A 282 -2.53 -10.85 -13.80
CA ASN A 282 -3.35 -11.31 -14.90
C ASN A 282 -2.97 -10.47 -16.11
N GLU A 283 -2.30 -11.10 -17.05
CA GLU A 283 -1.83 -10.47 -18.30
C GLU A 283 -2.95 -9.79 -19.10
N GLY A 284 -4.20 -10.27 -19.00
CA GLY A 284 -5.37 -9.65 -19.64
C GLY A 284 -5.81 -8.31 -19.01
N ASP A 285 -5.56 -8.12 -17.71
CA ASP A 285 -5.89 -6.88 -17.00
C ASP A 285 -4.88 -5.77 -17.38
N GLU A 286 -3.62 -6.13 -17.67
CA GLU A 286 -2.59 -5.20 -18.12
C GLU A 286 -2.85 -4.66 -19.54
N GLU A 287 -3.29 -5.50 -20.48
CA GLU A 287 -3.61 -5.08 -21.86
C GLU A 287 -4.81 -4.11 -21.88
N TYR A 288 -5.87 -4.46 -21.16
CA TYR A 288 -7.04 -3.60 -21.01
C TYR A 288 -6.66 -2.25 -20.36
N ALA A 289 -5.86 -2.27 -19.30
CA ALA A 289 -5.37 -1.07 -18.63
C ALA A 289 -4.54 -0.18 -19.56
N ARG A 290 -3.60 -0.75 -20.34
CA ARG A 290 -2.79 0.01 -21.32
C ARG A 290 -3.63 0.64 -22.42
N LYS A 291 -4.58 -0.11 -22.98
CA LYS A 291 -5.49 0.40 -24.02
C LYS A 291 -6.38 1.52 -23.48
N ASN A 292 -6.95 1.34 -22.30
CA ASN A 292 -7.76 2.35 -21.62
C ASN A 292 -6.93 3.62 -21.33
N TYR A 293 -5.70 3.47 -20.84
CA TYR A 293 -4.78 4.59 -20.59
C TYR A 293 -4.48 5.39 -21.87
N ARG A 294 -4.13 4.71 -22.98
CA ARG A 294 -3.86 5.38 -24.27
C ARG A 294 -5.07 6.12 -24.81
N GLN A 295 -6.27 5.54 -24.68
CA GLN A 295 -7.53 6.19 -25.04
C GLN A 295 -7.77 7.46 -24.22
N LYS A 296 -7.57 7.40 -22.90
CA LYS A 296 -7.69 8.57 -22.01
C LYS A 296 -6.69 9.68 -22.37
N ARG A 297 -5.42 9.34 -22.67
CA ARG A 297 -4.43 10.33 -23.15
C ARG A 297 -4.84 10.97 -24.48
N SER A 298 -5.34 10.16 -25.42
CA SER A 298 -5.85 10.65 -26.72
C SER A 298 -7.00 11.64 -26.53
N GLU A 299 -7.94 11.34 -25.62
CA GLU A 299 -9.05 12.23 -25.31
C GLU A 299 -8.59 13.56 -24.68
N ILE A 300 -7.61 13.54 -23.77
CA ILE A 300 -7.00 14.77 -23.23
C ILE A 300 -6.35 15.60 -24.34
N SER A 301 -5.58 14.96 -25.21
CA SER A 301 -4.90 15.62 -26.33
C SER A 301 -5.91 16.24 -27.31
N ARG A 302 -7.00 15.52 -27.62
CA ARG A 302 -8.11 15.99 -28.46
C ARG A 302 -8.79 17.22 -27.86
N LEU A 303 -9.20 17.15 -26.60
CA LEU A 303 -9.89 18.24 -25.89
C LEU A 303 -8.99 19.48 -25.80
N THR A 304 -7.71 19.30 -25.51
CA THR A 304 -6.71 20.37 -25.49
C THR A 304 -6.61 21.03 -26.86
N ALA A 305 -6.43 20.24 -27.92
CA ALA A 305 -6.32 20.75 -29.29
C ALA A 305 -7.58 21.48 -29.75
N GLU A 306 -8.78 20.98 -29.42
CA GLU A 306 -10.05 21.64 -29.73
C GLU A 306 -10.20 22.98 -29.03
N LEU A 307 -9.81 23.06 -27.75
CA LEU A 307 -9.83 24.32 -26.99
C LEU A 307 -8.88 25.36 -27.60
N LEU A 308 -7.65 24.97 -27.94
CA LEU A 308 -6.66 25.85 -28.56
C LEU A 308 -7.08 26.34 -29.95
N LYS A 309 -7.69 25.46 -30.77
CA LYS A 309 -8.17 25.80 -32.12
C LYS A 309 -9.25 26.89 -32.13
N LYS A 310 -10.03 27.03 -31.05
CA LYS A 310 -11.03 28.11 -30.92
C LYS A 310 -10.37 29.50 -30.85
N LYS A 311 -9.10 29.58 -30.44
CA LYS A 311 -8.36 30.84 -30.24
C LYS A 311 -9.12 31.83 -29.36
N ASP A 312 -9.77 31.32 -28.32
CA ASP A 312 -10.57 32.12 -27.38
C ASP A 312 -9.90 32.14 -26.01
N THR A 313 -9.29 33.28 -25.66
CA THR A 313 -8.65 33.49 -24.36
C THR A 313 -9.65 33.42 -23.19
N ALA A 314 -10.91 33.80 -23.39
CA ALA A 314 -11.92 33.79 -22.34
C ALA A 314 -12.31 32.36 -21.94
N GLU A 315 -12.37 31.43 -22.89
CA GLU A 315 -12.60 30.01 -22.60
C GLU A 315 -11.42 29.36 -21.86
N LEU A 316 -10.18 29.74 -22.19
CA LEU A 316 -8.99 29.35 -21.41
C LEU A 316 -9.06 29.89 -19.98
N GLU A 317 -9.33 31.19 -19.82
CA GLU A 317 -9.47 31.84 -18.51
C GLU A 317 -10.58 31.18 -17.67
N LYS A 318 -11.71 30.83 -18.29
CA LYS A 318 -12.83 30.15 -17.61
C LYS A 318 -12.45 28.75 -17.12
N LEU A 319 -11.71 27.96 -17.91
CA LEU A 319 -11.21 26.66 -17.49
C LEU A 319 -10.23 26.79 -16.32
N MET A 320 -9.29 27.73 -16.43
CA MET A 320 -8.29 28.02 -15.41
C MET A 320 -8.91 28.52 -14.11
N LYS A 321 -9.96 29.36 -14.20
CA LYS A 321 -10.71 29.81 -13.03
C LYS A 321 -11.37 28.64 -12.32
N LYS A 322 -12.06 27.75 -13.04
CA LYS A 322 -12.64 26.54 -12.44
C LYS A 322 -11.58 25.67 -11.77
N PHE A 323 -10.42 25.51 -12.40
CA PHE A 323 -9.29 24.79 -11.82
C PHE A 323 -8.84 25.42 -10.49
N LEU A 324 -8.59 26.73 -10.47
CA LEU A 324 -8.15 27.43 -9.26
C LEU A 324 -9.22 27.46 -8.16
N ASP A 325 -10.51 27.52 -8.52
CA ASP A 325 -11.62 27.41 -7.56
C ASP A 325 -11.62 26.02 -6.88
N ILE A 326 -11.33 24.95 -7.62
CA ILE A 326 -11.17 23.59 -7.08
C ILE A 326 -9.92 23.52 -6.20
N SER A 327 -8.78 24.04 -6.67
CA SER A 327 -7.53 24.12 -5.90
C SER A 327 -7.73 24.85 -4.57
N GLY A 328 -8.50 25.94 -4.57
CA GLY A 328 -8.87 26.68 -3.37
C GLY A 328 -9.71 25.85 -2.39
N GLN A 329 -10.70 25.09 -2.88
CA GLN A 329 -11.49 24.17 -2.05
C GLN A 329 -10.63 23.08 -1.40
N PHE A 330 -9.58 22.62 -2.10
CA PHE A 330 -8.65 21.60 -1.60
C PHE A 330 -7.44 22.19 -0.86
N GLY A 331 -7.38 23.52 -0.69
CA GLY A 331 -6.32 24.21 0.03
C GLY A 331 -4.93 24.08 -0.63
N ILE A 332 -4.86 23.94 -1.96
CA ILE A 332 -3.59 23.77 -2.68
C ILE A 332 -2.87 25.12 -2.76
N ARG A 333 -1.67 25.19 -2.20
CA ARG A 333 -0.83 26.40 -2.25
C ARG A 333 -0.47 26.74 -3.69
N ASN A 334 -0.68 28.00 -4.07
CA ASN A 334 -0.32 28.57 -5.35
C ASN A 334 -0.41 30.11 -5.28
N ASN A 335 0.14 30.80 -6.28
CA ASN A 335 -0.02 32.25 -6.47
C ASN A 335 -0.56 32.60 -7.86
N LEU A 336 -1.26 31.66 -8.51
CA LEU A 336 -1.79 31.83 -9.86
C LEU A 336 -3.06 32.69 -9.86
N ASP A 337 -3.20 33.47 -10.94
CA ASP A 337 -4.43 34.19 -11.29
C ASP A 337 -4.89 33.72 -12.67
N ALA A 338 -6.19 33.42 -12.83
CA ALA A 338 -6.72 32.82 -14.05
C ALA A 338 -6.47 33.68 -15.29
N LYS A 339 -6.58 35.01 -15.17
CA LYS A 339 -6.39 35.94 -16.28
C LYS A 339 -4.93 36.02 -16.70
N ASN A 340 -4.01 36.13 -15.75
CA ASN A 340 -2.57 36.14 -16.05
C ASN A 340 -2.07 34.77 -16.53
N TRP A 341 -2.61 33.68 -15.98
CA TRP A 341 -2.30 32.33 -16.44
C TRP A 341 -2.77 32.10 -17.88
N ALA A 342 -3.98 32.55 -18.24
CA ALA A 342 -4.49 32.47 -19.60
C ALA A 342 -3.61 33.26 -20.58
N LYS A 343 -3.15 34.45 -20.18
CA LYS A 343 -2.21 35.25 -20.99
C LYS A 343 -0.86 34.56 -21.23
N MET A 344 -0.34 33.82 -20.25
CA MET A 344 0.91 33.06 -20.43
C MET A 344 0.77 31.96 -21.48
N VAL A 345 -0.42 31.37 -21.59
CA VAL A 345 -0.70 30.28 -22.54
C VAL A 345 -1.13 30.80 -23.91
N TYR A 346 -1.84 31.92 -23.95
CA TYR A 346 -2.49 32.41 -25.16
C TYR A 346 -1.48 32.98 -26.17
N ALA A 347 -1.08 32.13 -27.12
CA ALA A 347 -0.30 32.48 -28.30
C ALA A 347 -1.02 31.93 -29.55
N PRO A 348 -2.00 32.67 -30.12
CA PRO A 348 -2.97 32.13 -31.10
C PRO A 348 -2.36 31.70 -32.44
N ASP A 349 -1.10 32.01 -32.70
CA ASP A 349 -0.38 31.61 -33.90
C ASP A 349 0.15 30.18 -33.82
N ASP A 350 0.75 29.79 -32.68
CA ASP A 350 1.47 28.52 -32.55
C ASP A 350 1.27 27.79 -31.21
N PHE A 351 0.69 28.46 -30.20
CA PHE A 351 0.56 27.97 -28.83
C PHE A 351 1.84 27.30 -28.31
N LYS A 352 2.99 27.90 -28.63
CA LYS A 352 4.28 27.47 -28.06
C LYS A 352 4.30 27.71 -26.56
N VAL A 353 4.93 26.79 -25.82
CA VAL A 353 5.14 26.94 -24.38
C VAL A 353 6.27 27.94 -24.14
N ARG A 354 5.91 29.16 -23.75
CA ARG A 354 6.85 30.27 -23.53
C ARG A 354 7.14 30.56 -22.08
N TYR A 355 6.33 30.04 -21.15
CA TYR A 355 6.41 30.32 -19.72
C TYR A 355 6.22 29.03 -18.94
N PHE A 356 7.05 28.84 -17.91
CA PHE A 356 6.98 27.69 -17.02
C PHE A 356 6.60 28.12 -15.59
N ILE A 357 5.77 27.31 -14.93
CA ILE A 357 5.33 27.54 -13.55
C ILE A 357 6.15 26.64 -12.63
N LYS A 358 6.57 27.17 -11.47
CA LYS A 358 7.34 26.40 -10.49
C LYS A 358 6.46 25.34 -9.80
N LYS A 359 7.05 24.21 -9.41
CA LYS A 359 6.37 23.16 -8.63
C LYS A 359 6.17 23.54 -7.15
N TYR A 360 6.94 24.51 -6.66
CA TYR A 360 6.90 24.98 -5.28
C TYR A 360 7.37 26.44 -5.17
N GLU A 361 7.08 27.07 -4.04
CA GLU A 361 7.53 28.42 -3.71
C GLU A 361 8.99 28.41 -3.26
N THR A 362 9.85 29.19 -3.92
CA THR A 362 11.27 29.33 -3.57
C THR A 362 11.46 30.43 -2.53
N SER A 363 12.39 30.25 -1.59
CA SER A 363 12.76 31.30 -0.63
C SER A 363 13.38 32.51 -1.33
N TYR A 364 13.37 33.68 -0.67
CA TYR A 364 13.98 34.89 -1.22
C TYR A 364 15.47 34.66 -1.53
N GLY A 365 15.87 34.87 -2.79
CA GLY A 365 17.25 34.67 -3.27
C GLY A 365 17.62 33.22 -3.63
N GLU A 366 16.72 32.26 -3.39
CA GLU A 366 16.94 30.85 -3.76
C GLU A 366 16.70 30.64 -5.26
N LYS A 367 17.61 29.89 -5.91
CA LYS A 367 17.42 29.48 -7.31
C LYS A 367 16.44 28.31 -7.35
N TYR A 368 15.45 28.39 -8.24
CA TYR A 368 14.52 27.28 -8.48
C TYR A 368 15.27 26.08 -9.06
N ASP A 369 15.08 24.92 -8.44
CA ASP A 369 15.56 23.65 -8.95
C ASP A 369 14.35 22.77 -9.30
N PRO A 370 14.10 22.48 -10.60
CA PRO A 370 12.97 21.66 -11.02
C PRO A 370 13.05 20.20 -10.59
N ASN A 371 14.24 19.75 -10.16
CA ASN A 371 14.50 18.40 -9.65
C ASN A 371 14.37 18.32 -8.12
N ASN A 372 14.30 19.46 -7.43
CA ASN A 372 14.10 19.47 -5.98
C ASN A 372 12.64 19.12 -5.65
N LEU A 373 12.46 18.30 -4.61
CA LEU A 373 11.16 17.85 -4.15
C LEU A 373 10.58 18.89 -3.17
N PRO A 374 9.28 19.23 -3.26
CA PRO A 374 8.62 19.87 -2.13
C PRO A 374 8.71 18.94 -0.89
N GLU A 375 8.78 19.53 0.31
CA GLU A 375 8.88 18.78 1.58
C GLU A 375 7.86 17.63 1.63
N GLY A 376 8.34 16.38 1.66
CA GLY A 376 7.51 15.18 1.78
C GLY A 376 7.04 14.52 0.48
N GLY A 377 7.50 14.93 -0.70
CA GLY A 377 7.18 14.26 -1.98
C GLY A 377 7.99 12.98 -2.24
N THR A 378 7.40 12.00 -2.94
CA THR A 378 8.12 10.86 -3.55
C THR A 378 8.56 11.17 -4.98
N TYR A 379 9.65 10.54 -5.42
CA TYR A 379 10.09 10.53 -6.82
C TYR A 379 8.97 10.06 -7.74
N ASP A 380 8.49 10.93 -8.62
CA ASP A 380 8.04 10.49 -9.93
C ASP A 380 9.24 10.66 -10.85
N TYR A 381 9.83 9.54 -11.27
CA TYR A 381 11.04 9.52 -12.09
C TYR A 381 10.68 9.91 -13.52
N THR A 382 10.30 11.16 -13.74
CA THR A 382 10.51 11.81 -15.03
C THR A 382 11.90 12.40 -14.94
N GLU A 383 12.85 11.84 -15.67
CA GLU A 383 14.22 12.32 -15.83
C GLU A 383 14.19 13.75 -16.39
N THR A 384 13.94 14.76 -15.54
CA THR A 384 13.44 16.07 -15.99
C THR A 384 14.48 17.04 -16.49
N VAL A 385 15.74 16.66 -16.54
CA VAL A 385 16.74 17.39 -17.32
C VAL A 385 17.78 16.36 -17.78
N ALA A 386 17.46 15.59 -18.82
CA ALA A 386 18.47 14.77 -19.49
C ALA A 386 19.70 15.65 -19.77
N ILE A 387 20.87 15.14 -19.36
CA ILE A 387 22.18 15.79 -19.46
C ILE A 387 22.31 16.38 -20.87
N ASP A 388 22.60 17.68 -20.93
CA ASP A 388 22.83 18.43 -22.17
C ASP A 388 23.88 17.65 -22.99
N SER A 389 23.41 16.95 -24.03
CA SER A 389 24.25 16.15 -24.95
C SER A 389 25.08 17.06 -25.87
N ALA A 390 25.02 18.37 -25.67
CA ALA A 390 25.88 19.34 -26.31
C ALA A 390 27.29 19.28 -25.66
N ALA A 391 28.05 18.26 -26.05
CA ALA A 391 29.45 18.04 -25.71
C ALA A 391 29.74 17.77 -24.22
N ALA A 392 29.22 16.66 -23.68
CA ALA A 392 29.83 16.05 -22.51
C ALA A 392 31.16 15.40 -22.95
N VAL A 393 32.29 16.00 -22.59
CA VAL A 393 33.60 15.35 -22.64
C VAL A 393 33.80 14.71 -21.27
N VAL A 394 33.63 13.39 -21.20
CA VAL A 394 33.98 12.62 -20.00
C VAL A 394 35.37 12.04 -20.28
N ASP A 395 36.36 12.39 -19.45
CA ASP A 395 37.74 11.92 -19.54
C ASP A 395 38.43 12.15 -20.91
N GLY A 396 38.18 13.30 -21.54
CA GLY A 396 38.81 13.66 -22.83
C GLY A 396 38.22 12.94 -24.06
N VAL A 397 37.20 12.11 -23.89
CA VAL A 397 36.49 11.42 -24.98
C VAL A 397 35.12 12.07 -25.20
N VAL A 398 34.83 12.44 -26.44
CA VAL A 398 33.51 12.91 -26.84
C VAL A 398 32.53 11.74 -26.78
N VAL A 399 31.45 11.86 -25.99
CA VAL A 399 30.39 10.86 -25.91
C VAL A 399 29.75 10.68 -27.30
N ASN A 400 29.57 9.42 -27.74
CA ASN A 400 29.07 9.03 -29.07
C ASN A 400 27.81 9.82 -29.50
N ASP A 401 26.87 10.00 -28.56
CA ASP A 401 25.60 10.70 -28.77
C ASP A 401 25.79 12.17 -29.18
N SER A 402 26.84 12.83 -28.69
CA SER A 402 27.17 14.23 -29.05
C SER A 402 27.60 14.37 -30.51
N VAL A 403 28.21 13.33 -31.09
CA VAL A 403 28.61 13.31 -32.50
C VAL A 403 27.40 12.98 -33.36
N GLN A 404 26.58 12.01 -32.95
CA GLN A 404 25.38 11.62 -33.68
C GLN A 404 24.37 12.76 -33.78
N ILE A 405 24.11 13.48 -32.68
CA ILE A 405 23.11 14.56 -32.71
C ILE A 405 23.50 15.70 -33.65
N ARG A 406 24.79 16.00 -33.81
CA ARG A 406 25.29 17.02 -34.78
C ARG A 406 25.00 16.62 -36.23
N GLN A 407 24.85 15.33 -36.50
CA GLN A 407 24.47 14.84 -37.83
C GLN A 407 22.98 15.08 -38.15
N PHE A 408 22.15 15.27 -37.12
CA PHE A 408 20.73 15.61 -37.23
C PHE A 408 20.48 17.12 -37.08
N ASN A 409 21.24 17.80 -36.21
CA ASN A 409 21.18 19.24 -35.97
C ASN A 409 22.58 19.87 -36.00
N PRO A 410 23.08 20.29 -37.17
CA PRO A 410 24.41 20.90 -37.31
C PRO A 410 24.57 22.18 -36.48
N ASP A 411 23.48 22.93 -36.29
CA ASP A 411 23.47 24.23 -35.62
C ASP A 411 23.24 24.13 -34.10
N ILE A 412 23.26 22.93 -33.52
CA ILE A 412 22.93 22.73 -32.09
C ILE A 412 23.76 23.59 -31.13
N GLN A 413 25.02 23.88 -31.47
CA GLN A 413 25.92 24.70 -30.63
C GLN A 413 25.55 26.19 -30.60
N SER A 414 24.88 26.69 -31.63
CA SER A 414 24.42 28.09 -31.70
C SER A 414 23.00 28.26 -31.15
N GLN A 415 22.31 27.16 -30.84
CA GLN A 415 20.96 27.15 -30.28
C GLN A 415 20.99 27.18 -28.75
N LEU A 416 19.99 27.83 -28.16
CA LEU A 416 19.78 27.82 -26.71
C LEU A 416 19.37 26.40 -26.27
N SER A 417 20.03 25.85 -25.25
CA SER A 417 19.67 24.51 -24.76
C SER A 417 18.29 24.48 -24.12
N LEU A 418 17.63 23.32 -24.10
CA LEU A 418 16.31 23.17 -23.49
C LEU A 418 16.32 23.48 -21.98
N ALA A 419 17.39 23.10 -21.28
CA ALA A 419 17.56 23.41 -19.87
C ALA A 419 17.69 24.93 -19.64
N GLN A 420 18.46 25.61 -20.48
CA GLN A 420 18.59 27.08 -20.43
C GLN A 420 17.29 27.77 -20.85
N TYR A 421 16.59 27.28 -21.86
CA TYR A 421 15.28 27.78 -22.27
C TYR A 421 14.26 27.68 -21.14
N PHE A 422 14.16 26.51 -20.49
CA PHE A 422 13.29 26.32 -19.33
C PHE A 422 13.63 27.29 -18.20
N LYS A 423 14.91 27.39 -17.83
CA LYS A 423 15.39 28.27 -16.77
C LYS A 423 15.10 29.74 -17.06
N ASN A 424 15.38 30.21 -18.27
CA ASN A 424 15.19 31.61 -18.67
C ASN A 424 13.71 32.00 -18.75
N ASN A 425 12.83 31.02 -18.98
CA ASN A 425 11.38 31.22 -19.12
C ASN A 425 10.58 30.74 -17.89
N THR A 426 11.25 30.37 -16.80
CA THR A 426 10.57 30.05 -15.54
C THR A 426 10.08 31.34 -14.89
N THR A 427 8.79 31.39 -14.59
CA THR A 427 8.13 32.56 -14.02
C THR A 427 8.25 32.61 -12.49
N GLY A 428 7.79 33.72 -11.89
CA GLY A 428 7.61 33.82 -10.44
C GLY A 428 6.38 33.05 -9.91
N TYR A 429 5.56 32.49 -10.80
CA TYR A 429 4.38 31.73 -10.40
C TYR A 429 4.76 30.32 -9.93
N TYR A 430 3.98 29.79 -8.99
CA TYR A 430 4.11 28.44 -8.48
C TYR A 430 2.74 27.78 -8.26
N TYR A 431 2.73 26.45 -8.35
CA TYR A 431 1.56 25.61 -8.06
C TYR A 431 2.00 24.25 -7.50
N TYR A 432 1.49 23.87 -6.32
CA TYR A 432 1.84 22.60 -5.68
C TYR A 432 1.03 21.43 -6.29
N SER A 433 1.41 21.00 -7.49
CA SER A 433 0.73 19.91 -8.22
C SER A 433 0.80 18.57 -7.50
N GLN A 434 1.92 18.25 -6.86
CA GLN A 434 2.07 17.02 -6.08
C GLN A 434 1.04 16.95 -4.94
N ASN A 435 0.87 18.04 -4.17
CA ASN A 435 -0.13 18.11 -3.10
C ASN A 435 -1.55 17.88 -3.63
N LEU A 436 -1.88 18.36 -4.83
CA LEU A 436 -3.17 18.09 -5.45
C LEU A 436 -3.32 16.62 -5.83
N GLN A 437 -2.28 16.00 -6.40
CA GLN A 437 -2.31 14.57 -6.70
C GLN A 437 -2.47 13.72 -5.44
N ASP A 438 -1.73 14.04 -4.38
CA ASP A 438 -1.78 13.33 -3.10
C ASP A 438 -3.15 13.51 -2.43
N PHE A 439 -3.73 14.71 -2.48
CA PHE A 439 -5.09 14.96 -2.03
C PHE A 439 -6.11 14.05 -2.73
N LEU A 440 -6.12 14.04 -4.07
CA LEU A 440 -7.04 13.23 -4.86
C LEU A 440 -6.87 11.74 -4.55
N TYR A 441 -5.61 11.30 -4.48
CA TYR A 441 -5.25 9.92 -4.14
C TYR A 441 -5.75 9.53 -2.75
N ASN A 442 -5.49 10.35 -1.73
CA ASN A 442 -5.90 10.06 -0.37
C ASN A 442 -7.42 10.02 -0.22
N VAL A 443 -8.16 10.92 -0.90
CA VAL A 443 -9.63 10.87 -0.93
C VAL A 443 -10.12 9.52 -1.46
N ASP A 444 -9.56 9.02 -2.56
CA ASP A 444 -9.95 7.73 -3.13
C ASP A 444 -9.50 6.55 -2.28
N VAL A 445 -8.29 6.57 -1.73
CA VAL A 445 -7.74 5.50 -0.87
C VAL A 445 -8.57 5.36 0.40
N ILE A 446 -8.93 6.46 1.07
CA ILE A 446 -9.73 6.40 2.30
C ILE A 446 -11.12 5.83 2.00
N LYS A 447 -11.75 6.20 0.88
CA LYS A 447 -13.06 5.66 0.48
C LYS A 447 -13.02 4.19 0.07
N SER A 448 -11.97 3.77 -0.61
CA SER A 448 -11.85 2.41 -1.16
C SER A 448 -11.23 1.40 -0.19
N SER A 449 -10.41 1.86 0.76
CA SER A 449 -9.70 0.98 1.70
C SER A 449 -10.62 0.12 2.55
N ASP A 450 -10.24 -1.15 2.70
CA ASP A 450 -10.81 -2.09 3.66
C ASP A 450 -9.90 -2.17 4.89
N PHE A 451 -9.87 -1.08 5.66
CA PHE A 451 -9.10 -1.00 6.89
C PHE A 451 -9.52 -2.05 7.94
N PHE A 452 -10.73 -2.62 7.83
CA PHE A 452 -11.22 -3.62 8.77
C PHE A 452 -10.58 -4.98 8.49
N SER A 453 -10.78 -5.55 7.30
CA SER A 453 -10.28 -6.89 6.96
C SER A 453 -8.76 -6.95 6.99
N GLU A 454 -8.08 -5.86 6.58
CA GLU A 454 -6.62 -5.76 6.60
C GLU A 454 -6.04 -5.86 8.02
N ASN A 455 -6.76 -5.42 9.06
CA ASN A 455 -6.18 -5.25 10.40
C ASN A 455 -6.85 -6.08 11.51
N ILE A 456 -8.11 -6.51 11.35
CA ILE A 456 -8.90 -7.15 12.42
C ILE A 456 -8.22 -8.40 13.01
N HIS A 457 -7.55 -9.18 12.18
CA HIS A 457 -6.86 -10.40 12.61
C HIS A 457 -5.80 -10.13 13.70
N ILE A 458 -5.07 -9.01 13.63
CA ILE A 458 -4.05 -8.62 14.62
C ILE A 458 -4.72 -8.36 15.98
N TYR A 459 -5.82 -7.60 15.99
CA TYR A 459 -6.55 -7.27 17.21
C TYR A 459 -7.22 -8.50 17.84
N LEU A 460 -7.71 -9.43 17.01
CA LEU A 460 -8.23 -10.71 17.49
C LEU A 460 -7.15 -11.53 18.20
N TRP A 461 -5.92 -11.58 17.66
CA TRP A 461 -4.80 -12.29 18.29
C TRP A 461 -4.34 -11.63 19.59
N ILE A 462 -4.22 -10.30 19.62
CA ILE A 462 -3.91 -9.56 20.85
C ILE A 462 -4.96 -9.86 21.92
N ALA A 463 -6.25 -9.79 21.56
CA ALA A 463 -7.33 -10.09 22.50
C ALA A 463 -7.31 -11.54 22.97
N PHE A 464 -7.09 -12.49 22.07
CA PHE A 464 -6.99 -13.91 22.41
C PHE A 464 -5.84 -14.18 23.40
N PHE A 465 -4.63 -13.72 23.09
CA PHE A 465 -3.43 -13.98 23.90
C PHE A 465 -3.50 -13.32 25.28
N LEU A 466 -3.96 -12.06 25.36
CA LEU A 466 -4.16 -11.41 26.64
C LEU A 466 -5.26 -12.11 27.46
N SER A 467 -6.29 -12.65 26.80
CA SER A 467 -7.36 -13.37 27.47
C SER A 467 -6.93 -14.73 28.01
N THR A 468 -6.07 -15.45 27.27
CA THR A 468 -5.47 -16.69 27.76
C THR A 468 -4.55 -16.42 28.95
N MET A 469 -3.77 -15.33 28.94
CA MET A 469 -2.95 -14.90 30.07
C MET A 469 -3.79 -14.54 31.30
N VAL A 470 -4.84 -13.73 31.13
CA VAL A 470 -5.77 -13.37 32.21
C VAL A 470 -6.43 -14.63 32.75
N PHE A 471 -6.89 -15.53 31.88
CA PHE A 471 -7.48 -16.81 32.27
C PHE A 471 -6.50 -17.65 33.09
N SER A 472 -5.26 -17.84 32.62
CA SER A 472 -4.17 -18.53 33.33
C SER A 472 -3.93 -17.95 34.72
N PHE A 473 -3.74 -16.63 34.82
CA PHE A 473 -3.59 -15.94 36.12
C PHE A 473 -4.75 -16.26 37.06
N ARG A 474 -5.98 -16.23 36.55
CA ARG A 474 -7.21 -16.46 37.32
C ARG A 474 -7.35 -17.90 37.78
N THR A 475 -6.87 -18.85 36.99
CA THR A 475 -7.01 -20.28 37.29
C THR A 475 -5.88 -20.81 38.16
N THR A 476 -4.62 -20.48 37.84
CA THR A 476 -3.43 -21.04 38.49
C THR A 476 -2.75 -20.08 39.48
N GLY A 477 -3.07 -18.78 39.42
CA GLY A 477 -2.46 -17.73 40.24
C GLY A 477 -1.20 -17.11 39.62
N LEU A 478 -0.84 -15.91 40.11
CA LEU A 478 0.28 -15.09 39.61
C LEU A 478 1.61 -15.84 39.62
N LYS A 479 1.94 -16.47 40.76
CA LYS A 479 3.20 -17.18 40.96
C LYS A 479 3.42 -18.24 39.88
N SER A 480 2.38 -19.04 39.60
CA SER A 480 2.40 -20.07 38.57
C SER A 480 2.56 -19.48 37.16
N LEU A 481 1.80 -18.43 36.84
CA LEU A 481 1.90 -17.77 35.53
C LEU A 481 3.30 -17.19 35.28
N LEU A 482 3.90 -16.53 36.26
CA LEU A 482 5.26 -15.99 36.16
C LEU A 482 6.29 -17.10 35.92
N PHE A 483 6.19 -18.22 36.65
CA PHE A 483 7.05 -19.37 36.39
C PHE A 483 6.86 -19.93 34.98
N SER A 484 5.64 -19.99 34.46
CA SER A 484 5.39 -20.42 33.07
C SER A 484 6.05 -19.52 32.05
N ILE A 485 6.00 -18.20 32.24
CA ILE A 485 6.65 -17.24 31.33
C ILE A 485 8.17 -17.44 31.36
N ILE A 486 8.77 -17.56 32.55
CA ILE A 486 10.21 -17.82 32.70
C ILE A 486 10.57 -19.17 32.06
N SER A 487 9.80 -20.23 32.34
CA SER A 487 10.02 -21.56 31.75
C SER A 487 9.92 -21.54 30.23
N ALA A 488 8.97 -20.81 29.65
CA ALA A 488 8.86 -20.64 28.20
C ALA A 488 10.13 -20.00 27.63
N GLY A 489 10.62 -18.90 28.23
CA GLY A 489 11.84 -18.23 27.78
C GLY A 489 13.09 -19.12 27.88
N VAL A 490 13.27 -19.83 28.99
CA VAL A 490 14.39 -20.78 29.16
C VAL A 490 14.30 -21.93 28.15
N LEU A 491 13.11 -22.45 27.89
CA LEU A 491 12.88 -23.51 26.92
C LEU A 491 13.20 -23.05 25.49
N THR A 492 12.74 -21.86 25.09
CA THR A 492 13.08 -21.27 23.79
C THR A 492 14.59 -21.10 23.63
N LEU A 493 15.27 -20.58 24.65
CA LEU A 493 16.73 -20.45 24.64
C LEU A 493 17.43 -21.81 24.49
N ALA A 494 16.98 -22.83 25.22
CA ALA A 494 17.53 -24.18 25.12
C ALA A 494 17.34 -24.78 23.71
N ILE A 495 16.15 -24.62 23.12
CA ILE A 495 15.86 -25.08 21.75
C ILE A 495 16.80 -24.39 20.76
N VAL A 496 16.98 -23.07 20.87
CA VAL A 496 17.88 -22.30 19.99
C VAL A 496 19.33 -22.79 20.14
N LEU A 497 19.84 -22.94 21.36
CA LEU A 497 21.20 -23.40 21.61
C LEU A 497 21.44 -24.82 21.07
N ILE A 498 20.52 -25.75 21.31
CA ILE A 498 20.60 -27.11 20.77
C ILE A 498 20.56 -27.09 19.24
N SER A 499 19.73 -26.22 18.63
CA SER A 499 19.66 -26.09 17.17
C SER A 499 20.95 -25.51 16.57
N VAL A 500 21.59 -24.55 17.25
CA VAL A 500 22.89 -24.00 16.85
C VAL A 500 23.98 -25.06 16.95
N LEU A 501 24.03 -25.82 18.06
CA LEU A 501 24.97 -26.93 18.23
C LEU A 501 24.81 -27.97 17.12
N PHE A 502 23.56 -28.34 16.80
CA PHE A 502 23.27 -29.25 15.70
C PHE A 502 23.73 -28.69 14.34
N SER A 503 23.51 -27.40 14.08
CA SER A 503 23.97 -26.75 12.86
C SER A 503 25.49 -26.80 12.70
N VAL A 504 26.24 -26.69 13.80
CA VAL A 504 27.70 -26.77 13.79
C VAL A 504 28.17 -28.21 13.58
N SER A 505 27.50 -29.20 14.16
CA SER A 505 27.91 -30.61 14.07
C SER A 505 27.47 -31.32 12.79
N ALA A 506 26.27 -31.05 12.29
CA ALA A 506 25.61 -31.81 11.22
C ALA A 506 25.44 -31.01 9.91
N GLY A 507 25.93 -29.76 9.87
CA GLY A 507 25.79 -28.86 8.73
C GLY A 507 24.48 -28.05 8.72
N ARG A 508 24.46 -26.96 7.93
CA ARG A 508 23.37 -25.96 7.91
C ARG A 508 22.12 -26.39 7.16
N THR A 509 22.21 -27.38 6.28
CA THR A 509 21.13 -27.73 5.34
C THR A 509 19.87 -28.25 6.04
N ASN A 510 20.02 -28.96 7.18
CA ASN A 510 18.90 -29.60 7.88
C ASN A 510 18.51 -28.91 9.20
N THR A 511 19.09 -27.75 9.51
CA THR A 511 18.88 -27.08 10.80
C THR A 511 17.42 -26.65 11.01
N GLY A 512 16.76 -26.16 9.96
CA GLY A 512 15.35 -25.72 10.04
C GLY A 512 14.40 -26.87 10.38
N PHE A 513 14.58 -28.04 9.75
CA PHE A 513 13.80 -29.25 10.05
C PHE A 513 14.05 -29.73 11.48
N PHE A 514 15.32 -29.84 11.88
CA PHE A 514 15.67 -30.28 13.23
C PHE A 514 15.06 -29.38 14.31
N ALA A 515 15.22 -28.06 14.18
CA ALA A 515 14.65 -27.10 15.14
C ALA A 515 13.13 -27.22 15.22
N SER A 516 12.45 -27.37 14.08
CA SER A 516 10.99 -27.49 14.00
C SER A 516 10.49 -28.78 14.65
N TYR A 517 11.11 -29.93 14.37
CA TYR A 517 10.73 -31.22 14.97
C TYR A 517 11.09 -31.30 16.47
N LEU A 518 12.21 -30.73 16.89
CA LEU A 518 12.57 -30.62 18.31
C LEU A 518 11.50 -29.82 19.07
N THR A 519 11.11 -28.67 18.51
CA THR A 519 10.04 -27.84 19.08
C THR A 519 8.71 -28.57 19.12
N LEU A 520 8.37 -29.33 18.06
CA LEU A 520 7.15 -30.12 18.00
C LEU A 520 7.14 -31.24 19.06
N PHE A 521 8.25 -31.94 19.24
CA PHE A 521 8.40 -32.99 20.25
C PHE A 521 8.22 -32.44 21.67
N ILE A 522 8.92 -31.35 21.99
CA ILE A 522 8.83 -30.69 23.30
C ILE A 522 7.42 -30.12 23.53
N GLY A 523 6.82 -29.48 22.51
CA GLY A 523 5.46 -28.97 22.57
C GLY A 523 4.42 -30.08 22.82
N SER A 524 4.61 -31.22 22.18
CA SER A 524 3.75 -32.40 22.39
C SER A 524 3.88 -32.93 23.83
N ALA A 525 5.10 -32.98 24.38
CA ALA A 525 5.31 -33.36 25.77
C ALA A 525 4.62 -32.39 26.75
N ILE A 526 4.72 -31.07 26.49
CA ILE A 526 4.05 -30.03 27.29
C ILE A 526 2.53 -30.23 27.31
N LEU A 527 1.91 -30.53 26.16
CA LEU A 527 0.47 -30.74 26.04
C LEU A 527 0.02 -32.05 26.71
N LEU A 528 0.83 -33.11 26.65
CA LEU A 528 0.50 -34.44 27.17
C LEU A 528 0.64 -34.55 28.70
N ILE A 529 1.58 -33.83 29.31
CA ILE A 529 1.84 -33.93 30.76
C ILE A 529 0.58 -33.63 31.61
N PRO A 530 -0.16 -32.53 31.39
CA PRO A 530 -1.40 -32.28 32.11
C PRO A 530 -2.53 -33.27 31.82
N LEU A 531 -2.48 -34.01 30.71
CA LEU A 531 -3.51 -34.97 30.34
C LEU A 531 -3.27 -36.33 30.99
N LEU A 532 -2.02 -36.80 30.99
CA LEU A 532 -1.66 -38.17 31.37
C LEU A 532 -1.02 -38.26 32.76
N PHE A 533 -0.22 -37.27 33.15
CA PHE A 533 0.65 -37.35 34.33
C PHE A 533 0.30 -36.33 35.41
N MET A 534 -0.87 -35.69 35.33
CA MET A 534 -1.28 -34.60 36.24
C MET A 534 -1.18 -34.97 37.73
N ARG A 535 -1.49 -36.22 38.09
CA ARG A 535 -1.44 -36.72 39.48
C ARG A 535 -0.03 -37.12 39.93
N SER A 536 0.88 -37.36 39.00
CA SER A 536 2.23 -37.83 39.25
C SER A 536 3.24 -36.70 39.46
N VAL A 537 2.87 -35.47 39.11
CA VAL A 537 3.72 -34.28 39.26
C VAL A 537 3.21 -33.35 40.36
N LYS A 538 4.13 -32.61 41.00
CA LYS A 538 3.76 -31.59 42.00
C LYS A 538 2.79 -30.58 41.40
N LYS A 539 1.79 -30.14 42.17
CA LYS A 539 0.72 -29.24 41.68
C LYS A 539 1.25 -27.97 41.03
N ILE A 540 2.32 -27.39 41.57
CA ILE A 540 2.97 -26.20 41.00
C ILE A 540 3.65 -26.48 39.64
N ILE A 541 4.27 -27.65 39.47
CA ILE A 541 4.87 -28.05 38.18
C ILE A 541 3.76 -28.30 37.16
N SER A 542 2.70 -29.02 37.55
CA SER A 542 1.53 -29.25 36.70
C SER A 542 0.89 -27.92 36.25
N SER A 543 0.83 -26.93 37.13
CA SER A 543 0.32 -25.60 36.82
C SER A 543 1.12 -24.89 35.73
N VAL A 544 2.44 -25.11 35.70
CA VAL A 544 3.32 -24.54 34.68
C VAL A 544 2.98 -25.12 33.31
N PHE A 545 2.87 -26.44 33.20
CA PHE A 545 2.49 -27.12 31.96
C PHE A 545 1.09 -26.75 31.48
N ILE A 546 0.12 -26.57 32.39
CA ILE A 546 -1.23 -26.09 32.05
C ILE A 546 -1.17 -24.72 31.40
N ASN A 547 -0.45 -23.77 32.00
CA ASN A 547 -0.33 -22.42 31.44
C ASN A 547 0.43 -22.40 30.11
N LEU A 548 1.49 -23.20 29.97
CA LEU A 548 2.19 -23.37 28.70
C LEU A 548 1.26 -23.97 27.63
N SER A 549 0.40 -24.92 27.99
CA SER A 549 -0.60 -25.50 27.08
C SER A 549 -1.64 -24.47 26.65
N VAL A 550 -2.22 -23.73 27.61
CA VAL A 550 -3.25 -22.70 27.36
C VAL A 550 -2.73 -21.60 26.42
N ASN A 551 -1.50 -21.12 26.61
CA ASN A 551 -0.95 -20.01 25.83
C ASN A 551 -0.18 -20.48 24.58
N GLY A 552 0.31 -21.72 24.56
CA GLY A 552 1.17 -22.26 23.50
C GLY A 552 0.45 -23.13 22.47
N PHE A 553 -0.78 -23.59 22.73
CA PHE A 553 -1.47 -24.52 21.84
C PHE A 553 -1.65 -23.99 20.40
N THR A 554 -2.03 -22.72 20.24
CA THR A 554 -2.21 -22.14 18.89
C THR A 554 -0.87 -22.05 18.14
N LEU A 555 0.21 -21.72 18.84
CA LEU A 555 1.57 -21.71 18.28
C LEU A 555 2.04 -23.13 17.91
N TYR A 556 1.64 -24.13 18.70
CA TYR A 556 1.88 -25.54 18.38
C TYR A 556 1.17 -25.98 17.10
N VAL A 557 -0.10 -25.57 16.89
CA VAL A 557 -0.81 -25.85 15.63
C VAL A 557 -0.17 -25.11 14.45
N LEU A 558 0.22 -23.84 14.63
CA LEU A 558 0.94 -23.09 13.61
C LEU A 558 2.26 -23.79 13.23
N LEU A 559 3.00 -24.33 14.19
CA LEU A 559 4.22 -25.10 13.94
C LEU A 559 3.97 -26.32 13.04
N ILE A 560 2.82 -27.00 13.17
CA ILE A 560 2.45 -28.10 12.27
C ILE A 560 2.30 -27.60 10.83
N PHE A 561 1.62 -26.48 10.62
CA PHE A 561 1.52 -25.86 9.28
C PHE A 561 2.88 -25.44 8.73
N ILE A 562 3.76 -24.90 9.59
CA ILE A 562 5.14 -24.55 9.21
C ILE A 562 5.89 -25.80 8.76
N ILE A 563 5.84 -26.91 9.51
CA ILE A 563 6.51 -28.16 9.14
C ILE A 563 5.99 -28.70 7.80
N ILE A 564 4.65 -28.70 7.59
CA ILE A 564 4.06 -29.11 6.31
C ILE A 564 4.56 -28.21 5.17
N SER A 565 4.57 -26.89 5.40
CA SER A 565 5.05 -25.91 4.42
C SER A 565 6.53 -26.09 4.09
N LEU A 566 7.38 -26.41 5.07
CA LEU A 566 8.80 -26.70 4.86
C LEU A 566 9.01 -27.92 3.97
N HIS A 567 8.22 -28.99 4.17
CA HIS A 567 8.27 -30.18 3.30
C HIS A 567 7.78 -29.90 1.88
N GLN A 568 6.72 -29.10 1.73
CA GLN A 568 6.21 -28.71 0.42
C GLN A 568 7.23 -27.88 -0.36
N ASP A 569 7.87 -26.93 0.30
CA ASP A 569 8.92 -26.09 -0.30
C ASP A 569 10.13 -26.93 -0.74
N GLN A 570 10.60 -27.85 0.11
CA GLN A 570 11.71 -28.75 -0.23
C GLN A 570 11.37 -29.62 -1.45
N LEU A 571 10.19 -30.25 -1.49
CA LEU A 571 9.77 -31.08 -2.62
C LEU A 571 9.72 -30.29 -3.93
N CYS A 572 9.28 -29.03 -3.88
CA CYS A 572 9.23 -28.19 -5.07
C CYS A 572 10.61 -27.79 -5.58
N ASN A 573 11.54 -27.53 -4.66
CA ASN A 573 12.94 -27.28 -4.98
C ASN A 573 13.60 -28.53 -5.60
N GLU A 574 13.33 -29.72 -5.07
CA GLU A 574 13.83 -30.99 -5.62
C GLU A 574 13.30 -31.27 -7.04
N GLN A 575 12.05 -30.88 -7.32
CA GLN A 575 11.42 -31.06 -8.64
C GLN A 575 11.70 -29.94 -9.64
N ASN A 576 12.53 -28.94 -9.30
CA ASN A 576 12.81 -27.75 -10.13
C ASN A 576 11.54 -27.03 -10.62
N ILE A 577 10.46 -27.06 -9.84
CA ILE A 577 9.22 -26.36 -10.16
C ILE A 577 9.42 -24.88 -9.87
N LYS A 578 9.07 -24.00 -10.81
CA LYS A 578 9.16 -22.55 -10.61
C LYS A 578 8.31 -22.14 -9.40
N VAL A 579 8.85 -21.29 -8.52
CA VAL A 579 8.22 -20.81 -7.26
C VAL A 579 6.74 -20.39 -7.44
N TYR A 580 6.38 -19.73 -8.53
CA TYR A 580 4.99 -19.29 -8.78
C TYR A 580 3.99 -20.43 -9.04
N GLN A 581 4.46 -21.63 -9.40
CA GLN A 581 3.65 -22.83 -9.64
C GLN A 581 3.60 -23.75 -8.42
N CYS A 582 4.46 -23.54 -7.42
CA CYS A 582 4.43 -24.28 -6.16
C CYS A 582 3.97 -23.37 -5.03
N ARG A 583 2.68 -23.44 -4.70
CA ARG A 583 2.13 -22.74 -3.54
C ARG A 583 2.07 -23.67 -2.35
N THR A 584 2.70 -23.28 -1.24
CA THR A 584 2.62 -24.02 0.02
C THR A 584 1.25 -23.87 0.68
N ILE A 585 0.94 -24.71 1.67
CA ILE A 585 -0.34 -24.63 2.40
C ILE A 585 -0.52 -23.28 3.09
N ILE A 586 0.56 -22.66 3.58
CA ILE A 586 0.51 -21.32 4.20
C ILE A 586 0.16 -20.26 3.13
N GLU A 587 0.73 -20.35 1.94
CA GLU A 587 0.44 -19.42 0.84
C GLU A 587 -0.97 -19.62 0.25
N VAL A 588 -1.43 -20.88 0.16
CA VAL A 588 -2.78 -21.22 -0.31
C VAL A 588 -3.83 -20.69 0.67
N LEU A 589 -3.62 -20.88 1.97
CA LEU A 589 -4.56 -20.42 2.99
C LEU A 589 -4.44 -18.90 3.24
N ASN A 590 -3.24 -18.33 3.10
CA ASN A 590 -2.95 -16.92 3.32
C ASN A 590 -3.56 -16.43 4.66
N PHE A 591 -4.25 -15.28 4.68
CA PHE A 591 -4.93 -14.76 5.87
C PHE A 591 -5.99 -15.70 6.46
N ASN A 592 -6.54 -16.66 5.71
CA ASN A 592 -7.50 -17.63 6.26
C ASN A 592 -6.87 -18.52 7.32
N LEU A 593 -5.56 -18.81 7.22
CA LEU A 593 -4.84 -19.60 8.23
C LEU A 593 -4.94 -18.95 9.61
N SER A 594 -4.85 -17.63 9.70
CA SER A 594 -4.99 -16.89 10.96
C SER A 594 -6.33 -17.17 11.65
N TYR A 595 -7.44 -17.13 10.89
CA TYR A 595 -8.77 -17.39 11.43
C TYR A 595 -8.97 -18.86 11.82
N ILE A 596 -8.42 -19.79 11.03
CA ILE A 596 -8.43 -21.23 11.35
C ILE A 596 -7.71 -21.48 12.68
N LEU A 597 -6.51 -20.90 12.86
CA LEU A 597 -5.73 -21.03 14.08
C LEU A 597 -6.46 -20.44 15.30
N LEU A 598 -7.11 -19.28 15.13
CA LEU A 598 -7.92 -18.67 16.19
C LEU A 598 -9.09 -19.57 16.58
N ALA A 599 -9.82 -20.12 15.60
CA ALA A 599 -10.93 -21.05 15.84
C ALA A 599 -10.46 -22.32 16.56
N CYS A 600 -9.34 -22.90 16.14
CA CYS A 600 -8.69 -24.01 16.83
C CYS A 600 -8.35 -23.66 18.29
N GLY A 601 -7.87 -22.43 18.54
CA GLY A 601 -7.61 -21.92 19.88
C GLY A 601 -8.87 -21.88 20.76
N PHE A 602 -10.00 -21.37 20.25
CA PHE A 602 -11.27 -21.35 20.99
C PHE A 602 -11.79 -22.77 21.28
N ILE A 603 -11.74 -23.67 20.29
CA ILE A 603 -12.14 -25.07 20.46
C ILE A 603 -11.27 -25.75 21.53
N PHE A 604 -9.95 -25.55 21.46
CA PHE A 604 -9.04 -26.05 22.48
C PHE A 604 -9.37 -25.50 23.86
N MET A 605 -9.57 -24.19 24.00
CA MET A 605 -9.93 -23.59 25.28
C MET A 605 -11.22 -24.18 25.86
N TYR A 606 -12.25 -24.40 25.03
CA TYR A 606 -13.48 -25.06 25.45
C TYR A 606 -13.22 -26.45 26.03
N LEU A 607 -12.50 -27.30 25.29
CA LEU A 607 -12.18 -28.67 25.71
C LEU A 607 -11.26 -28.70 26.93
N TYR A 608 -10.23 -27.85 26.94
CA TYR A 608 -9.18 -27.82 27.95
C TYR A 608 -9.65 -27.27 29.29
N THR A 609 -10.77 -26.52 29.35
CA THR A 609 -11.38 -26.13 30.64
C THR A 609 -11.73 -27.33 31.53
N ALA A 610 -12.00 -28.51 30.94
CA ALA A 610 -12.22 -29.75 31.69
C ALA A 610 -10.96 -30.20 32.45
N VAL A 611 -9.79 -30.06 31.81
CA VAL A 611 -8.47 -30.39 32.38
C VAL A 611 -8.15 -29.42 33.51
N VAL A 612 -8.33 -28.11 33.27
CA VAL A 612 -8.13 -27.06 34.27
C VAL A 612 -9.03 -27.25 35.49
N GLN A 613 -10.29 -27.63 35.29
CA GLN A 613 -11.22 -27.91 36.38
C GLN A 613 -10.74 -29.09 37.24
N LYS A 614 -10.33 -30.19 36.61
CA LYS A 614 -9.78 -31.37 37.32
C LYS A 614 -8.51 -31.02 38.10
N TRP A 615 -7.60 -30.27 37.49
CA TRP A 615 -6.37 -29.81 38.14
C TRP A 615 -6.66 -28.96 39.38
N LYS A 616 -7.62 -28.04 39.28
CA LYS A 616 -7.98 -27.14 40.38
C LYS A 616 -8.51 -27.90 41.60
N ALA A 617 -9.19 -29.01 41.38
CA ALA A 617 -9.74 -29.87 42.44
C ALA A 617 -8.69 -30.75 43.15
N MET A 618 -7.44 -30.80 42.67
CA MET A 618 -6.39 -31.59 43.34
C MET A 618 -6.01 -30.98 44.70
N PRO A 619 -5.65 -31.78 45.71
CA PRO A 619 -5.09 -31.29 46.96
C PRO A 619 -3.78 -30.52 46.72
N GLN A 620 -3.42 -29.62 47.65
CA GLN A 620 -2.24 -28.74 47.50
C GLN A 620 -0.93 -29.51 47.42
#